data_AF-N9WK62-F1
#
_entry.id   AF-N9WK62-F1
#
_cell.length_a   1.000
_cell.length_b   1.000
_cell.length_c   1.000
_cell.angle_alpha   90.00
_cell.angle_beta   90.00
_cell.angle_gamma   90.00
#
_symmetry.space_group_name_H-M   'P 1'
#
loop_
_entity.id
_entity.type
_entity.pdbx_description
1 polymer ?
#
loop_
_entity_poly.entity_id
_entity_poly.type
_entity_poly.pdbx_seq_one_letter_code
_entity_poly.pdbx_strand_id
1 'polypeptide(L)'
;MRQNQQDNEHRNIIREQILRKGYAHQYDIRRFIPCGREKANQILAQEMLEAEREGKSTITGISANRLPKYVGLTKEEIQAYAEQEKNRK
;
A
#
# COMPACT_ATOMS: atom_id res chain seq x y z
N MET A 1 -4.07 -25.18 8.86
CA MET A 1 -4.04 -23.72 8.60
C MET A 1 -2.59 -23.22 8.48
N ARG A 2 -1.88 -23.61 7.41
CA ARG A 2 -0.44 -23.32 7.17
C ARG A 2 -0.26 -22.42 5.92
N GLN A 3 -0.90 -21.26 5.89
CA GLN A 3 -0.75 -20.28 4.80
C GLN A 3 -0.30 -18.89 5.28
N ASN A 4 -0.15 -18.66 6.60
CA ASN A 4 0.07 -17.31 7.13
C ASN A 4 1.55 -16.88 7.30
N GLN A 5 2.52 -17.79 7.14
CA GLN A 5 3.93 -17.47 7.41
C GLN A 5 4.66 -16.96 6.16
N GLN A 6 4.50 -17.61 5.00
CA GLN A 6 5.14 -17.18 3.74
C GLN A 6 4.51 -15.90 3.16
N ASP A 7 3.21 -15.69 3.35
CA ASP A 7 2.53 -14.46 2.87
C ASP A 7 2.99 -13.19 3.60
N ASN A 8 3.68 -13.31 4.73
CA ASN A 8 4.28 -12.18 5.47
C ASN A 8 5.70 -11.87 5.01
N GLU A 9 6.44 -12.83 4.44
CA GLU A 9 7.89 -12.74 4.28
C GLU A 9 8.35 -11.65 3.30
N HIS A 10 7.48 -11.21 2.39
CA HIS A 10 7.82 -10.15 1.41
C HIS A 10 6.80 -9.00 1.38
N ARG A 11 6.01 -8.81 2.44
CA ARG A 11 4.94 -7.78 2.44
C ARG A 11 5.52 -6.38 2.35
N ASN A 12 6.62 -6.12 3.06
CA ASN A 12 7.20 -4.79 3.07
C ASN A 12 7.97 -4.52 1.78
N ILE A 13 8.56 -5.54 1.15
CA ILE A 13 9.09 -5.42 -0.23
C ILE A 13 7.98 -5.00 -1.20
N ILE A 14 6.79 -5.60 -1.14
CA ILE A 14 5.67 -5.22 -2.01
C ILE A 14 5.20 -3.79 -1.72
N ARG A 15 5.07 -3.43 -0.44
CA ARG A 15 4.70 -2.06 -0.04
C ARG A 15 5.71 -1.03 -0.52
N GLU A 16 7.00 -1.31 -0.37
CA GLU A 16 8.09 -0.46 -0.86
C GLU A 16 8.03 -0.28 -2.38
N GLN A 17 7.81 -1.36 -3.15
CA GLN A 17 7.65 -1.27 -4.61
C GLN A 17 6.48 -0.37 -5.02
N ILE A 18 5.35 -0.46 -4.30
CA ILE A 18 4.17 0.38 -4.55
C ILE A 18 4.45 1.85 -4.18
N LEU A 19 5.18 2.11 -3.08
CA LEU A 19 5.60 3.47 -2.74
C LEU A 19 6.54 4.06 -3.78
N ARG A 20 7.52 3.27 -4.27
CA ARG A 20 8.44 3.70 -5.35
C ARG A 20 7.72 3.98 -6.66
N LYS A 21 6.66 3.24 -6.98
CA LYS A 21 5.78 3.50 -8.13
C LYS A 21 5.10 4.88 -8.04
N GLY A 22 4.87 5.41 -6.84
CA GLY A 22 4.35 6.76 -6.59
C GLY A 22 2.83 6.92 -6.69
N TYR A 23 2.16 6.02 -7.41
CA TYR A 23 0.69 5.98 -7.54
C TYR A 23 0.15 4.58 -7.28
N ALA A 24 -1.11 4.52 -6.83
CA ALA A 24 -1.79 3.29 -6.48
C ALA A 24 -3.20 3.23 -7.08
N HIS A 25 -3.51 2.09 -7.70
CA HIS A 25 -4.87 1.70 -8.06
C HIS A 25 -5.41 0.65 -7.08
N GLN A 26 -6.67 0.25 -7.26
CA GLN A 26 -7.31 -0.75 -6.42
C GLN A 26 -6.49 -2.04 -6.27
N TYR A 27 -5.85 -2.51 -7.34
CA TYR A 27 -4.98 -3.68 -7.28
C TYR A 27 -3.77 -3.48 -6.36
N ASP A 28 -3.12 -2.31 -6.45
CA ASP A 28 -1.99 -1.96 -5.59
C ASP A 28 -2.44 -1.83 -4.13
N ILE A 29 -3.61 -1.23 -3.89
CA ILE A 29 -4.19 -1.09 -2.54
C ILE A 29 -4.37 -2.45 -1.88
N ARG A 30 -4.89 -3.47 -2.60
CA ARG A 30 -5.05 -4.84 -2.07
C ARG A 30 -3.73 -5.52 -1.73
N ARG A 31 -2.66 -5.16 -2.44
CA ARG A 31 -1.31 -5.71 -2.21
C ARG A 31 -0.60 -4.98 -1.09
N PHE A 32 -0.87 -3.69 -0.93
CA PHE A 32 -0.32 -2.88 0.15
C PHE A 32 -0.99 -3.16 1.49
N ILE A 33 -2.32 -3.25 1.47
CA ILE A 33 -3.21 -3.49 2.59
C ILE A 33 -3.87 -4.84 2.34
N PRO A 34 -3.58 -5.90 3.12
CA PRO A 34 -4.10 -7.25 2.87
C PRO A 34 -5.61 -7.30 3.15
N CYS A 35 -6.40 -6.84 2.18
CA CYS A 35 -7.84 -6.68 2.28
C CYS A 35 -8.55 -7.13 1.00
N GLY A 36 -9.85 -7.38 1.13
CA GLY A 36 -10.71 -7.77 0.00
C GLY A 36 -10.91 -6.65 -1.02
N ARG A 37 -11.43 -7.02 -2.20
CA ARG A 37 -11.71 -6.10 -3.32
C ARG A 37 -12.60 -4.93 -2.92
N GLU A 38 -13.67 -5.19 -2.18
CA GLU A 38 -14.62 -4.17 -1.74
C GLU A 38 -13.97 -3.14 -0.82
N LYS A 39 -13.19 -3.59 0.17
CA LYS A 39 -12.47 -2.68 1.08
C LYS A 39 -11.45 -1.83 0.34
N ALA A 40 -10.72 -2.42 -0.61
CA ALA A 40 -9.78 -1.67 -1.45
C ALA A 40 -10.48 -0.62 -2.33
N ASN A 41 -11.66 -0.92 -2.87
CA ASN A 41 -12.49 0.05 -3.61
C ASN A 41 -12.94 1.20 -2.70
N GLN A 42 -13.39 0.90 -1.48
CA GLN A 42 -13.79 1.92 -0.51
C GLN A 42 -12.64 2.87 -0.17
N ILE A 43 -11.45 2.32 0.11
CA ILE A 43 -10.24 3.10 0.39
C ILE A 43 -9.88 3.98 -0.81
N LEU A 44 -9.90 3.41 -2.02
CA LEU A 44 -9.62 4.16 -3.25
C LEU A 44 -10.59 5.33 -3.41
N ALA A 45 -11.89 5.08 -3.31
CA ALA A 45 -12.91 6.11 -3.47
C ALA A 45 -12.78 7.22 -2.40
N GLN A 46 -12.53 6.85 -1.14
CA GLN A 46 -12.33 7.82 -0.07
C GLN A 46 -11.11 8.72 -0.34
N GLU A 47 -9.96 8.12 -0.66
CA GLU A 47 -8.74 8.89 -0.92
C GLU A 47 -8.82 9.74 -2.18
N MET A 48 -9.58 9.31 -3.19
CA MET A 48 -9.85 10.13 -4.38
C MET A 48 -10.67 11.36 -4.02
N LEU A 49 -11.69 11.23 -3.17
CA LEU A 49 -12.49 12.37 -2.67
C LEU A 49 -11.65 13.31 -1.81
N GLU A 50 -10.77 12.79 -0.94
CA GLU A 50 -9.83 13.60 -0.16
C GLU A 50 -8.83 14.34 -1.07
N ALA A 51 -8.28 13.65 -2.07
CA ALA A 51 -7.35 14.25 -3.03
C ALA A 51 -8.02 15.35 -3.87
N GLU A 52 -9.28 15.18 -4.27
CA GLU A 52 -10.07 16.20 -4.95
C GLU A 52 -10.27 17.44 -4.09
N ARG A 53 -10.60 17.27 -2.80
CA ARG A 53 -10.71 18.39 -1.84
C ARG A 53 -9.40 19.15 -1.64
N GLU A 54 -8.27 18.47 -1.76
CA GLU A 54 -6.93 19.08 -1.69
C GLU A 54 -6.45 19.69 -3.02
N GLY A 55 -7.22 19.59 -4.11
CA GLY A 55 -6.79 20.00 -5.45
C GLY A 55 -5.68 19.13 -6.04
N LYS A 56 -5.51 17.89 -5.55
CA LYS A 56 -4.51 16.90 -5.97
C LYS A 56 -5.16 15.67 -6.60
N SER A 57 -6.35 15.83 -7.17
CA SER A 57 -7.07 14.74 -7.83
C SER A 57 -6.27 14.22 -9.03
N THR A 58 -6.41 12.92 -9.29
CA THR A 58 -5.86 12.28 -10.48
C THR A 58 -6.98 11.57 -11.22
N ILE A 59 -6.85 11.42 -12.54
CA ILE A 59 -7.89 10.81 -13.40
C ILE A 59 -8.15 9.37 -12.97
N THR A 60 -7.11 8.64 -12.54
CA THR A 60 -7.21 7.27 -12.08
C THR A 60 -6.21 7.01 -10.95
N GLY A 61 -6.70 6.64 -9.77
CA GLY A 61 -5.84 6.26 -8.65
C GLY A 61 -5.59 7.37 -7.64
N ILE A 62 -4.63 7.12 -6.75
CA ILE A 62 -4.22 8.03 -5.69
C ILE A 62 -2.70 7.99 -5.52
N SER A 63 -2.11 8.99 -4.87
CA SER A 63 -0.71 8.92 -4.47
C SER A 63 -0.50 7.73 -3.52
N ALA A 64 0.49 6.89 -3.82
CA ALA A 64 0.84 5.74 -2.96
C ALA A 64 1.23 6.17 -1.54
N ASN A 65 1.70 7.41 -1.38
CA ASN A 65 2.06 8.01 -0.10
C ASN A 65 0.89 8.15 0.88
N ARG A 66 -0.35 7.99 0.41
CA ARG A 66 -1.57 7.99 1.24
C ARG A 66 -1.83 6.65 1.91
N LEU A 67 -1.19 5.57 1.46
CA LEU A 67 -1.45 4.21 1.94
C LEU A 67 -0.83 3.82 3.30
N PRO A 68 0.35 4.32 3.71
CA PRO A 68 0.99 3.89 4.97
C PRO A 68 0.12 4.04 6.22
N LYS A 69 -0.77 5.07 6.25
CA LYS A 69 -1.70 5.30 7.37
C LYS A 69 -2.65 4.12 7.63
N TYR A 70 -2.96 3.31 6.61
CA TYR A 70 -3.87 2.17 6.74
C TYR A 70 -3.23 0.91 7.31
N VAL A 71 -1.89 0.86 7.38
CA VAL A 71 -1.14 -0.25 7.97
C VAL A 71 -0.41 0.15 9.26
N GLY A 72 -0.59 1.41 9.70
CA GLY A 72 0.05 1.93 10.91
C GLY A 72 1.56 2.03 10.82
N LEU A 73 2.10 2.24 9.62
CA LEU A 73 3.55 2.35 9.37
C LEU A 73 3.90 3.67 8.70
N THR A 74 5.13 4.13 8.90
CA THR A 74 5.73 5.21 8.12
C THR A 74 6.39 4.66 6.84
N LYS A 75 6.78 5.55 5.93
CA LYS A 75 7.50 5.13 4.71
C LYS A 75 8.88 4.58 5.07
N GLU A 76 9.52 5.21 6.03
CA GLU A 76 10.84 4.87 6.54
C GLU A 76 10.82 3.48 7.19
N GLU A 77 9.79 3.18 7.97
CA GLU A 77 9.57 1.84 8.54
C GLU A 77 9.33 0.79 7.46
N ILE A 78 8.49 1.08 6.46
CA ILE A 78 8.26 0.17 5.34
C ILE A 78 9.56 -0.11 4.59
N GLN A 79 10.38 0.91 4.33
CA GLN A 79 11.67 0.75 3.67
C GLN A 79 12.64 -0.07 4.52
N ALA A 80 12.74 0.21 5.82
CA ALA A 80 13.59 -0.52 6.75
C ALA A 80 13.19 -2.01 6.83
N TYR A 81 11.89 -2.30 6.93
CA TYR A 81 11.40 -3.68 6.93
C TYR A 81 11.61 -4.37 5.58
N ALA A 82 11.43 -3.66 4.46
CA ALA A 82 11.71 -4.21 3.14
C ALA A 82 13.20 -4.59 2.99
N GLU A 83 14.12 -3.80 3.55
CA GLU A 83 15.55 -4.09 3.53
C GLU A 83 15.91 -5.30 4.42
N GLN A 84 15.31 -5.39 5.60
CA GLN A 84 15.42 -6.58 6.46
C GLN A 84 14.89 -7.84 5.76
N GLU A 85 13.75 -7.76 5.05
CA GLU A 85 13.19 -8.87 4.27
C GLU A 85 14.11 -9.28 3.11
N LYS A 86 14.76 -8.33 2.43
CA LYS A 86 15.72 -8.62 1.34
C LYS A 86 16.98 -9.31 1.84
N ASN A 87 17.50 -8.90 3.01
CA ASN A 87 18.73 -9.44 3.59
C ASN A 87 18.56 -10.81 4.26
N ARG A 88 17.31 -11.30 4.40
CA ARG A 88 16.99 -12.64 4.88
C ARG A 88 16.90 -13.69 3.75
N LYS A 89 17.09 -13.28 2.50
CA LYS A 89 17.22 -14.18 1.34
C LYS A 89 18.63 -14.71 1.21
#